data_AF-A0A2K9NHV3-F1
#
_entry.id   AF-A0A2K9NHV3-F1
#
_cell.length_a   1.000
_cell.length_b   1.000
_cell.length_c   1.000
_cell.angle_alpha   90.00
_cell.angle_beta   90.00
_cell.angle_gamma   90.00
#
_symmetry.space_group_name_H-M   'P 1'
#
loop_
_entity.id
_entity.type
_entity.pdbx_description
1 polymer ?
#
loop_
_entity_poly.entity_id
_entity_poly.type
_entity_poly.pdbx_seq_one_letter_code
_entity_poly.pdbx_strand_id
1 'polypeptide(L)'
;MFGDICLWDVERIEVLRDPQSKLVGRNAIAGTVVVDTKAPAFVQEGTAQIAAGNHDQRRASVMINLPLEADRVAPRLSADRYQRESVTNDDSYQGVSDPGRVKSTSLRGKLLFKAPSDPDRRLLVTGAHVDHRGLNGKIIVRPFANRRSNFPQQLVHEPHTNSLGLEAGIPLADGYRVEISTSYTNFRFRRRAVPNSSNAHISTDEYMVEPRQRYEAADDKSLANSLNLYRARPHEFIEFIAAQNFQDNADTAAA
;
A
#
# COMPACT_ATOMS: atom_id res chain seq x y z
N MET A 1 -2.70 4.45 -12.04
CA MET A 1 -2.29 4.09 -10.67
C MET A 1 -2.34 5.37 -9.85
N PHE A 2 -3.08 5.40 -8.75
CA PHE A 2 -3.20 6.58 -7.88
C PHE A 2 -2.38 6.33 -6.63
N GLY A 3 -1.50 7.26 -6.27
CA GLY A 3 -0.61 7.09 -5.13
C GLY A 3 0.87 7.11 -5.52
N ASP A 4 1.67 7.66 -4.62
CA ASP A 4 3.11 7.46 -4.59
C ASP A 4 3.38 6.08 -3.96
N ILE A 5 4.05 5.18 -4.69
CA ILE A 5 4.52 3.93 -4.12
C ILE A 5 5.77 4.29 -3.32
N CYS A 6 5.61 4.47 -2.01
CA CYS A 6 6.75 4.73 -1.13
C CYS A 6 7.76 3.58 -1.26
N LEU A 7 8.91 3.87 -1.88
CA LEU A 7 10.01 2.92 -2.06
C LEU A 7 10.96 2.86 -0.85
N TRP A 8 10.76 3.73 0.14
CA TRP A 8 11.56 3.71 1.35
C TRP A 8 11.32 2.41 2.12
N ASP A 9 12.41 1.78 2.55
CA ASP A 9 12.39 0.51 3.31
C ASP A 9 11.78 -0.70 2.55
N VAL A 10 11.79 -0.64 1.22
CA VAL A 10 11.42 -1.75 0.33
C VAL A 10 12.61 -2.71 0.14
N GLU A 11 12.31 -4.00 0.11
CA GLU A 11 13.28 -5.06 -0.19
C GLU A 11 13.22 -5.44 -1.66
N ARG A 12 12.02 -5.68 -2.19
CA ARG A 12 11.80 -5.98 -3.61
C ARG A 12 10.41 -5.55 -4.06
N ILE A 13 10.28 -5.38 -5.38
CA ILE A 13 9.00 -5.15 -6.05
C ILE A 13 8.87 -6.20 -7.14
N GLU A 14 7.76 -6.93 -7.10
CA GLU A 14 7.43 -7.93 -8.10
C GLU A 14 6.25 -7.43 -8.94
N VAL A 15 6.37 -7.56 -10.27
CA VAL A 15 5.34 -7.12 -11.20
C VAL A 15 4.82 -8.32 -11.97
N LEU A 16 3.59 -8.70 -11.66
CA LEU A 16 2.84 -9.75 -12.33
C LEU A 16 2.05 -9.10 -13.46
N ARG A 17 2.49 -9.29 -14.70
CA ARG A 17 1.98 -8.57 -15.89
C ARG A 17 0.68 -9.13 -16.48
N ASP A 18 0.10 -10.15 -15.84
CA ASP A 18 -1.10 -10.85 -16.30
C ASP A 18 -2.23 -10.79 -15.25
N PRO A 19 -3.50 -10.99 -15.63
CA PRO A 19 -4.61 -10.99 -14.67
C PRO A 19 -4.45 -12.07 -13.61
N GLN A 20 -4.19 -11.68 -12.37
CA GLN A 20 -4.02 -12.59 -11.23
C GLN A 20 -5.24 -12.57 -10.31
N SER A 21 -6.45 -12.64 -10.88
CA SER A 21 -7.70 -12.60 -10.09
C SER A 21 -7.80 -13.70 -9.02
N LYS A 22 -7.06 -14.81 -9.17
CA LYS A 22 -6.98 -15.91 -8.19
C LYS A 22 -5.99 -15.69 -7.04
N LEU A 23 -4.93 -14.90 -7.23
CA LEU A 23 -3.88 -14.73 -6.21
C LEU A 23 -3.97 -13.40 -5.46
N VAL A 24 -4.70 -12.42 -5.97
CA VAL A 24 -4.66 -11.03 -5.43
C VAL A 24 -6.02 -10.31 -5.44
N GLY A 25 -7.10 -11.05 -5.71
CA GLY A 25 -8.48 -10.56 -5.60
C GLY A 25 -9.01 -9.83 -6.85
N ARG A 26 -10.23 -9.30 -6.71
CA ARG A 26 -11.09 -8.77 -7.81
C ARG A 26 -10.51 -7.57 -8.57
N ASN A 27 -9.49 -6.91 -8.03
CA ASN A 27 -8.91 -5.69 -8.58
C ASN A 27 -7.70 -5.92 -9.52
N ALA A 28 -7.32 -7.18 -9.77
CA ALA A 28 -6.15 -7.56 -10.59
C ALA A 28 -6.44 -7.72 -12.10
N ILE A 29 -7.38 -6.96 -12.68
CA ILE A 29 -7.75 -7.09 -14.11
C ILE A 29 -6.61 -6.67 -15.06
N ALA A 30 -5.71 -5.79 -14.61
CA ALA A 30 -4.61 -5.24 -15.41
C ALA A 30 -3.20 -5.73 -14.99
N GLY A 31 -3.13 -6.71 -14.07
CA GLY A 31 -1.88 -7.16 -13.43
C GLY A 31 -1.76 -6.73 -11.95
N THR A 32 -0.70 -7.17 -11.28
CA THR A 32 -0.47 -6.93 -9.84
C THR A 32 0.96 -6.47 -9.58
N VAL A 33 1.11 -5.48 -8.71
CA VAL A 33 2.40 -5.08 -8.14
C VAL A 33 2.44 -5.53 -6.69
N VAL A 34 3.38 -6.42 -6.35
CA VAL A 34 3.65 -6.86 -4.98
C VAL A 34 4.85 -6.09 -4.46
N VAL A 35 4.71 -5.45 -3.29
CA VAL A 35 5.78 -4.68 -2.65
C VAL A 35 6.17 -5.37 -1.36
N ASP A 36 7.32 -6.01 -1.38
CA ASP A 36 7.92 -6.62 -0.20
C ASP A 36 8.84 -5.63 0.49
N THR A 37 8.64 -5.49 1.80
CA THR A 37 9.44 -4.60 2.63
C THR A 37 10.34 -5.41 3.54
N LYS A 38 11.49 -4.83 3.91
CA LYS A 38 12.49 -5.52 4.72
C LYS A 38 11.87 -6.07 6.01
N ALA A 39 12.21 -7.31 6.36
CA ALA A 39 11.86 -7.88 7.64
C ALA A 39 12.63 -7.20 8.79
N PRO A 40 12.12 -7.21 10.03
CA PRO A 40 12.95 -6.87 11.18
C PRO A 40 14.15 -7.80 11.28
N ALA A 41 15.29 -7.26 11.67
CA ALA A 41 16.54 -8.00 11.83
C ALA A 41 17.03 -7.93 13.28
N PHE A 42 17.86 -8.89 13.69
CA PHE A 42 18.47 -8.92 15.02
C PHE A 42 19.81 -8.18 15.04
N VAL A 43 19.84 -7.03 14.38
CA VAL A 43 20.98 -6.13 14.33
C VAL A 43 20.47 -4.70 14.40
N GLN A 44 21.18 -3.83 15.11
CA GLN A 44 20.78 -2.44 15.20
C GLN A 44 21.07 -1.73 13.88
N GLU A 45 20.04 -1.18 13.24
CA GLU A 45 20.17 -0.45 11.98
C GLU A 45 19.34 0.83 12.01
N GLY A 46 19.84 1.86 11.36
CA GLY A 46 19.13 3.11 11.18
C GLY A 46 19.53 3.74 9.86
N THR A 47 18.56 4.27 9.13
CA THR A 47 18.81 5.04 7.91
C THR A 47 17.88 6.25 7.90
N ALA A 48 18.37 7.37 7.38
CA ALA A 48 17.58 8.57 7.22
C ALA A 48 17.95 9.24 5.90
N GLN A 49 16.98 9.93 5.30
CA GLN A 49 17.14 10.73 4.10
C GLN A 49 16.37 12.03 4.26
N ILE A 50 16.99 13.12 3.83
CA ILE A 50 16.31 14.38 3.59
C ILE A 50 16.62 14.79 2.17
N ALA A 51 15.61 15.19 1.40
CA ALA A 51 15.79 15.68 0.04
C ALA A 51 15.01 16.98 -0.17
N ALA A 52 15.58 17.87 -0.97
CA ALA A 52 14.93 19.07 -1.46
C ALA A 52 15.11 19.16 -2.98
N GLY A 53 14.19 19.83 -3.68
CA GLY A 53 14.26 19.95 -5.13
C GLY A 53 13.27 20.97 -5.69
N ASN A 54 13.18 21.00 -7.02
CA ASN A 54 12.34 21.95 -7.74
C ASN A 54 10.85 21.82 -7.38
N HIS A 55 10.12 22.94 -7.48
CA HIS A 55 8.69 23.05 -7.13
C HIS A 55 8.42 22.75 -5.66
N ASP A 56 9.21 23.36 -4.77
CA ASP A 56 9.13 23.18 -3.32
C ASP A 56 9.10 21.70 -2.90
N GLN A 57 9.82 20.87 -3.66
CA GLN A 57 9.93 19.46 -3.35
C GLN A 57 10.69 19.30 -2.05
N ARG A 58 10.11 18.55 -1.11
CA ARG A 58 10.75 18.14 0.13
C ARG A 58 10.38 16.70 0.45
N ARG A 59 11.37 15.93 0.87
CA ARG A 59 11.20 14.56 1.33
C ARG A 59 11.98 14.35 2.62
N ALA A 60 11.37 13.67 3.58
CA ALA A 60 12.04 13.17 4.77
C ALA A 60 11.65 11.70 4.95
N SER A 61 12.65 10.85 5.07
CA SER A 61 12.47 9.41 5.21
C SER A 61 13.38 8.90 6.33
N VAL A 62 12.86 7.98 7.14
CA VAL A 62 13.60 7.38 8.25
C VAL A 62 13.21 5.92 8.41
N MET A 63 14.17 5.09 8.79
CA MET A 63 13.94 3.72 9.21
C MET A 63 14.84 3.43 10.40
N ILE A 64 14.28 2.75 11.40
CA ILE A 64 15.01 2.23 12.55
C ILE A 64 14.63 0.77 12.78
N ASN A 65 15.63 -0.05 13.09
CA ASN A 65 15.51 -1.44 13.45
C ASN A 65 16.33 -1.71 14.72
N LEU A 66 15.74 -2.37 15.71
CA LEU A 66 16.40 -2.63 16.98
C LEU A 66 16.28 -4.12 17.34
N PRO A 67 17.39 -4.79 17.72
CA PRO A 67 17.32 -6.07 18.42
C PRO A 67 16.94 -5.82 19.88
N LEU A 68 15.93 -6.51 20.37
CA LEU A 68 15.49 -6.48 21.77
C LEU A 68 15.47 -7.90 22.34
N GLU A 69 15.50 -7.99 23.67
CA GLU A 69 15.35 -9.24 24.44
C GLU A 69 16.23 -10.41 23.94
N ALA A 70 17.56 -10.23 23.91
CA ALA A 70 18.51 -11.27 23.51
C ALA A 70 18.11 -11.95 22.18
N ASP A 71 17.79 -11.14 21.18
CA ASP A 71 17.42 -11.55 19.83
C ASP A 71 16.12 -12.37 19.71
N ARG A 72 15.15 -12.07 20.58
CA ARG A 72 13.81 -12.65 20.53
C ARG A 72 12.77 -11.70 19.95
N VAL A 73 12.94 -10.41 20.15
CA VAL A 73 12.01 -9.39 19.68
C VAL A 73 12.75 -8.39 18.81
N ALA A 74 12.26 -8.13 17.61
CA ALA A 74 12.83 -7.13 16.72
C ALA A 74 11.72 -6.21 16.16
N PRO A 75 11.60 -4.97 16.66
CA PRO A 75 10.84 -3.93 15.99
C PRO A 75 11.61 -3.34 14.80
N ARG A 76 10.87 -3.03 13.73
CA ARG A 76 11.31 -2.18 12.63
C ARG A 76 10.24 -1.12 12.35
N LEU A 77 10.62 0.15 12.39
CA LEU A 77 9.73 1.26 12.08
C LEU A 77 10.29 2.02 10.88
N SER A 78 9.46 2.34 9.91
CA SER A 78 9.81 3.20 8.79
C SER A 78 8.74 4.24 8.53
N ALA A 79 9.19 5.43 8.16
CA ALA A 79 8.35 6.57 7.85
C ALA A 79 8.90 7.33 6.64
N ASP A 80 8.00 7.81 5.80
CA ASP A 80 8.30 8.63 4.64
C ASP A 80 7.26 9.74 4.52
N ARG A 81 7.73 10.98 4.33
CA ARG A 81 6.89 12.14 4.04
C ARG A 81 7.45 12.81 2.81
N TYR A 82 6.61 12.92 1.78
CA TYR A 82 6.90 13.61 0.55
C TYR A 82 5.91 14.76 0.34
N GLN A 83 6.40 15.90 -0.11
CA GLN A 83 5.57 17.01 -0.57
C GLN A 83 6.23 17.68 -1.77
N ARG A 84 5.41 18.14 -2.72
CA ARG A 84 5.84 18.97 -3.84
C ARG A 84 4.66 19.77 -4.38
N GLU A 85 4.95 20.89 -5.04
CA GLU A 85 3.98 21.64 -5.83
C GLU A 85 3.90 21.16 -7.29
N SER A 86 2.73 21.34 -7.89
CA SER A 86 2.50 21.01 -9.28
C SER A 86 3.38 21.83 -10.21
N VAL A 87 3.70 21.26 -11.38
CA VAL A 87 4.32 21.99 -12.48
C VAL A 87 3.32 22.90 -13.20
N THR A 88 2.02 22.67 -13.01
CA THR A 88 0.92 23.45 -13.61
C THR A 88 0.36 24.48 -12.65
N ASN A 89 -0.13 25.58 -13.22
CA ASN A 89 -0.86 26.62 -12.49
C ASN A 89 -2.35 26.26 -12.48
N ASP A 90 -2.76 25.54 -11.42
CA ASP A 90 -4.10 24.99 -11.25
C ASP A 90 -4.99 25.95 -10.43
N ASP A 91 -6.26 26.10 -10.84
CA ASP A 91 -7.23 26.96 -10.17
C ASP A 91 -7.93 26.22 -9.04
N SER A 92 -8.19 26.93 -7.94
CA SER A 92 -9.04 26.42 -6.87
C SER A 92 -10.49 26.23 -7.32
N TYR A 93 -11.22 25.40 -6.57
CA TYR A 93 -12.64 25.18 -6.74
C TYR A 93 -13.26 24.79 -5.41
N GLN A 94 -14.59 24.67 -5.38
CA GLN A 94 -15.32 24.35 -4.14
C GLN A 94 -14.78 23.07 -3.49
N GLY A 95 -14.31 23.20 -2.25
CA GLY A 95 -13.74 22.08 -1.48
C GLY A 95 -12.26 21.76 -1.75
N VAL A 96 -11.59 22.47 -2.67
CA VAL A 96 -10.16 22.32 -2.98
C VAL A 96 -9.51 23.68 -3.21
N SER A 97 -8.75 24.16 -2.22
CA SER A 97 -8.05 25.45 -2.30
C SER A 97 -6.73 25.41 -3.07
N ASP A 98 -6.06 24.26 -3.11
CA ASP A 98 -4.79 24.08 -3.79
C ASP A 98 -4.73 22.68 -4.42
N PRO A 99 -5.19 22.53 -5.67
CA PRO A 99 -5.13 21.26 -6.38
C PRO A 99 -3.68 20.83 -6.66
N GLY A 100 -2.78 21.80 -6.85
CA GLY A 100 -1.41 21.56 -7.26
C GLY A 100 -0.55 20.87 -6.21
N ARG A 101 -0.95 20.97 -4.93
CA ARG A 101 -0.22 20.41 -3.82
C ARG A 101 -0.28 18.88 -3.76
N VAL A 102 0.86 18.26 -3.99
CA VAL A 102 1.06 16.81 -3.88
C VAL A 102 1.66 16.49 -2.52
N LYS A 103 1.08 15.50 -1.82
CA LYS A 103 1.56 15.01 -0.53
C LYS A 103 1.46 13.50 -0.47
N SER A 104 2.46 12.86 0.12
CA SER A 104 2.42 11.43 0.44
C SER A 104 2.97 11.23 1.85
N THR A 105 2.31 10.38 2.62
CA THR A 105 2.83 9.83 3.87
C THR A 105 2.74 8.33 3.84
N SER A 106 3.84 7.67 4.17
CA SER A 106 3.86 6.24 4.44
C SER A 106 4.44 6.03 5.82
N LEU A 107 3.72 5.28 6.66
CA LEU A 107 4.17 4.82 7.96
C LEU A 107 4.05 3.30 7.97
N ARG A 108 5.08 2.62 8.48
CA ARG A 108 5.09 1.17 8.62
C ARG A 108 5.76 0.79 9.92
N GLY A 109 5.13 -0.12 10.65
CA GLY A 109 5.70 -0.75 11.82
C GLY A 109 5.64 -2.26 11.66
N LYS A 110 6.73 -2.93 12.00
CA LYS A 110 6.84 -4.37 12.04
C LYS A 110 7.37 -4.79 13.40
N LEU A 111 6.87 -5.90 13.92
CA LEU A 111 7.33 -6.48 15.16
C LEU A 111 7.46 -7.99 14.98
N LEU A 112 8.70 -8.46 15.00
CA LEU A 112 9.03 -9.88 14.92
C LEU A 112 9.24 -10.43 16.32
N PHE A 113 8.59 -11.54 16.62
CA PHE A 113 8.78 -12.33 17.83
C PHE A 113 9.28 -13.72 17.45
N LYS A 114 10.27 -14.23 18.18
CA LYS A 114 10.71 -15.61 18.15
C LYS A 114 10.39 -16.28 19.48
N ALA A 115 9.93 -17.53 19.45
CA ALA A 115 9.60 -18.24 20.68
C ALA A 115 10.87 -18.52 21.50
N PRO A 116 10.86 -18.32 22.83
CA PRO A 116 12.03 -18.55 23.68
C PRO A 116 12.58 -19.98 23.61
N SER A 117 11.71 -20.97 23.42
CA SER A 117 12.04 -22.39 23.35
C SER A 117 12.45 -22.86 21.96
N ASP A 118 12.14 -22.10 20.93
CA ASP A 118 12.28 -22.49 19.52
C ASP A 118 12.39 -21.24 18.63
N PRO A 119 13.60 -20.82 18.25
CA PRO A 119 13.82 -19.63 17.43
C PRO A 119 13.22 -19.68 16.02
N ASP A 120 12.91 -20.88 15.50
CA ASP A 120 12.29 -21.06 14.18
C ASP A 120 10.77 -20.84 14.25
N ARG A 121 10.18 -20.94 15.43
CA ARG A 121 8.81 -20.53 15.69
C ARG A 121 8.74 -19.01 15.84
N ARG A 122 8.06 -18.36 14.90
CA ARG A 122 8.04 -16.90 14.78
C ARG A 122 6.64 -16.34 14.58
N LEU A 123 6.43 -15.10 15.03
CA LEU A 123 5.26 -14.29 14.75
C LEU A 123 5.72 -12.91 14.28
N LEU A 124 5.26 -12.47 13.12
CA LEU A 124 5.48 -11.13 12.60
C LEU A 124 4.15 -10.38 12.56
N VAL A 125 4.10 -9.22 13.21
CA VAL A 125 2.98 -8.29 13.15
C VAL A 125 3.41 -7.10 12.30
N THR A 126 2.62 -6.73 11.30
CA THR A 126 2.88 -5.58 10.44
C THR A 126 1.69 -4.63 10.44
N GLY A 127 1.90 -3.38 10.82
CA GLY A 127 0.96 -2.28 10.62
C GLY A 127 1.49 -1.33 9.57
N ALA A 128 0.63 -0.86 8.66
CA ALA A 128 0.99 0.16 7.69
C ALA A 128 -0.15 1.16 7.47
N HIS A 129 0.24 2.39 7.19
CA HIS A 129 -0.64 3.50 6.86
C HIS A 129 -0.02 4.25 5.68
N VAL A 130 -0.80 4.45 4.63
CA VAL A 130 -0.42 5.22 3.46
C VAL A 130 -1.51 6.23 3.15
N ASP A 131 -1.14 7.51 3.15
CA ASP A 131 -1.98 8.62 2.73
C ASP A 131 -1.33 9.29 1.54
N HIS A 132 -2.12 9.60 0.53
CA HIS A 132 -1.63 10.35 -0.61
C HIS A 132 -2.68 11.33 -1.10
N ARG A 133 -2.20 12.45 -1.63
CA ARG A 133 -2.99 13.46 -2.32
C ARG A 133 -2.23 13.92 -3.55
N GLY A 134 -2.90 13.95 -4.70
CA GLY A 134 -2.30 14.48 -5.92
C GLY A 134 -3.26 14.57 -7.10
N LEU A 135 -2.73 15.09 -8.20
CA LEU A 135 -3.44 15.24 -9.48
C LEU A 135 -3.29 13.99 -10.35
N ASN A 136 -4.22 13.79 -11.28
CA ASN A 136 -4.24 12.65 -12.19
C ASN A 136 -4.08 13.08 -13.65
N GLY A 137 -2.82 13.35 -14.05
CA GLY A 137 -2.47 13.77 -15.40
C GLY A 137 -2.50 15.28 -15.61
N LYS A 138 -1.60 15.78 -16.45
CA LYS A 138 -1.44 17.22 -16.73
C LYS A 138 -1.21 17.40 -18.21
N ILE A 139 -2.12 18.11 -18.87
CA ILE A 139 -1.92 18.53 -20.27
C ILE A 139 -1.65 20.02 -20.24
N ILE A 140 -0.40 20.41 -20.47
CA ILE A 140 -0.01 21.81 -20.62
C ILE A 140 -0.31 22.21 -22.07
N VAL A 141 -1.08 23.28 -22.24
CA VAL A 141 -1.41 23.82 -23.56
C VAL A 141 -0.60 25.07 -23.88
N ARG A 142 -0.53 25.41 -25.17
CA ARG A 142 0.18 26.62 -25.62
C ARG A 142 -0.54 27.88 -25.12
N PRO A 143 0.21 28.96 -24.76
CA PRO A 143 1.67 29.03 -24.72
C PRO A 143 2.25 28.29 -23.49
N PHE A 144 3.21 27.38 -23.71
CA PHE A 144 3.73 26.49 -22.67
C PHE A 144 4.42 27.21 -21.51
N ALA A 145 4.93 28.42 -21.74
CA ALA A 145 5.54 29.27 -20.71
C ALA A 145 4.59 29.55 -19.54
N ASN A 146 3.28 29.60 -19.80
CA ASN A 146 2.27 29.89 -18.78
C ASN A 146 1.95 28.67 -17.88
N ARG A 147 2.47 27.48 -18.24
CA ARG A 147 2.27 26.21 -17.50
C ARG A 147 0.79 25.97 -17.17
N ARG A 148 -0.11 26.38 -18.06
CA ARG A 148 -1.56 26.32 -17.87
C ARG A 148 -2.10 25.04 -18.48
N SER A 149 -3.02 24.39 -17.79
CA SER A 149 -3.75 23.26 -18.36
C SER A 149 -5.00 23.71 -19.11
N ASN A 150 -5.43 22.91 -20.09
CA ASN A 150 -6.77 23.03 -20.69
C ASN A 150 -7.89 22.75 -19.68
N PHE A 151 -7.59 22.07 -18.58
CA PHE A 151 -8.47 21.90 -17.43
C PHE A 151 -7.79 22.52 -16.20
N PRO A 152 -7.93 23.83 -15.94
CA PRO A 152 -7.24 24.48 -14.83
C PRO A 152 -7.76 24.02 -13.46
N GLN A 153 -9.03 23.60 -13.36
CA GLN A 153 -9.59 23.00 -12.15
C GLN A 153 -9.37 21.48 -12.17
N GLN A 154 -8.14 21.07 -11.87
CA GLN A 154 -7.72 19.66 -11.91
C GLN A 154 -8.36 18.82 -10.80
N LEU A 155 -8.67 17.57 -11.14
CA LEU A 155 -9.18 16.57 -10.19
C LEU A 155 -8.12 16.22 -9.15
N VAL A 156 -8.49 16.20 -7.87
CA VAL A 156 -7.61 15.78 -6.78
C VAL A 156 -8.01 14.40 -6.30
N HIS A 157 -7.05 13.49 -6.26
CA HIS A 157 -7.21 12.12 -5.81
C HIS A 157 -6.58 11.97 -4.43
N GLU A 158 -7.33 11.43 -3.48
CA GLU A 158 -6.95 11.28 -2.08
C GLU A 158 -7.14 9.82 -1.62
N PRO A 159 -6.31 8.86 -2.09
CA PRO A 159 -6.31 7.51 -1.54
C PRO A 159 -5.68 7.48 -0.13
N HIS A 160 -6.30 6.70 0.75
CA HIS A 160 -5.86 6.42 2.10
C HIS A 160 -6.00 4.91 2.35
N THR A 161 -4.95 4.27 2.85
CA THR A 161 -4.92 2.85 3.15
C THR A 161 -4.39 2.63 4.55
N ASN A 162 -5.11 1.85 5.35
CA ASN A 162 -4.59 1.26 6.58
C ASN A 162 -4.59 -0.25 6.42
N SER A 163 -3.51 -0.92 6.83
CA SER A 163 -3.44 -2.38 6.80
C SER A 163 -2.81 -2.94 8.07
N LEU A 164 -3.32 -4.09 8.50
CA LEU A 164 -2.76 -4.91 9.56
C LEU A 164 -2.50 -6.31 9.00
N GLY A 165 -1.31 -6.84 9.19
CA GLY A 165 -0.91 -8.18 8.79
C GLY A 165 -0.33 -8.95 9.97
N LEU A 166 -0.60 -10.26 10.01
CA LEU A 166 -0.02 -11.21 10.94
C LEU A 166 0.53 -12.40 10.15
N GLU A 167 1.77 -12.75 10.38
CA GLU A 167 2.40 -13.94 9.81
C GLU A 167 2.97 -14.81 10.93
N ALA A 168 2.46 -16.02 11.08
CA ALA A 168 2.98 -17.01 12.01
C ALA A 168 3.73 -18.10 11.25
N GLY A 169 4.94 -18.45 11.69
CA GLY A 169 5.71 -19.58 11.19
C GLY A 169 5.90 -20.61 12.31
N ILE A 170 5.45 -21.83 12.08
CA ILE A 170 5.45 -22.92 13.06
C ILE A 170 6.21 -24.10 12.45
N PRO A 171 7.45 -24.39 12.91
CA PRO A 171 8.13 -25.62 12.53
C PRO A 171 7.38 -26.82 13.13
N LEU A 172 7.30 -27.89 12.35
CA LEU A 172 6.75 -29.18 12.74
C LEU A 172 7.85 -30.26 12.63
N ALA A 173 7.55 -31.48 13.05
CA ALA A 173 8.45 -32.62 12.90
C ALA A 173 8.73 -32.94 11.42
N ASP A 174 9.80 -33.69 11.18
CA ASP A 174 10.09 -34.31 9.88
C ASP A 174 10.22 -33.32 8.72
N GLY A 175 10.78 -32.12 8.96
CA GLY A 175 11.02 -31.14 7.88
C GLY A 175 9.76 -30.40 7.41
N TYR A 176 8.62 -30.58 8.09
CA TYR A 176 7.41 -29.80 7.83
C TYR A 176 7.44 -28.43 8.51
N ARG A 177 6.88 -27.43 7.85
CA ARG A 177 6.62 -26.10 8.40
C ARG A 177 5.23 -25.65 7.96
N VAL A 178 4.48 -25.09 8.91
CA VAL A 178 3.22 -24.40 8.62
C VAL A 178 3.44 -22.91 8.77
N GLU A 179 3.01 -22.16 7.78
CA GLU A 179 2.98 -20.71 7.81
C GLU A 179 1.54 -20.24 7.64
N ILE A 180 1.12 -19.28 8.45
CA ILE A 180 -0.22 -18.71 8.35
C ILE A 180 -0.04 -17.21 8.20
N SER A 181 -0.43 -16.69 7.04
CA SER A 181 -0.49 -15.26 6.78
C SER A 181 -1.94 -14.80 6.86
N THR A 182 -2.19 -13.69 7.54
CA THR A 182 -3.50 -13.05 7.59
C THR A 182 -3.32 -11.56 7.39
N SER A 183 -4.25 -10.92 6.69
CA SER A 183 -4.24 -9.48 6.53
C SER A 183 -5.64 -8.88 6.53
N TYR A 184 -5.72 -7.65 7.01
CA TYR A 184 -6.86 -6.78 6.92
C TYR A 184 -6.42 -5.46 6.30
N THR A 185 -7.16 -4.98 5.31
CA THR A 185 -6.90 -3.69 4.66
C THR A 185 -8.18 -2.88 4.59
N ASN A 186 -8.13 -1.65 5.11
CA ASN A 186 -9.15 -0.62 4.89
C ASN A 186 -8.61 0.37 3.86
N PHE A 187 -9.20 0.36 2.68
CA PHE A 187 -8.89 1.29 1.60
C PHE A 187 -10.00 2.31 1.46
N ARG A 188 -9.64 3.58 1.36
CA ARG A 188 -10.57 4.66 1.04
C ARG A 188 -9.98 5.47 -0.09
N PHE A 189 -10.82 5.83 -1.04
CA PHE A 189 -10.46 6.70 -2.13
C PHE A 189 -11.48 7.82 -2.22
N ARG A 190 -11.00 9.05 -2.36
CA ARG A 190 -11.83 10.20 -2.70
C ARG A 190 -11.25 10.88 -3.94
N ARG A 191 -12.12 11.11 -4.91
CA ARG A 191 -11.84 12.01 -6.04
C ARG A 191 -12.66 13.27 -5.84
N ARG A 192 -11.97 14.40 -5.71
CA ARG A 192 -12.58 15.73 -5.67
C ARG A 192 -12.53 16.34 -7.06
N ALA A 193 -13.68 16.83 -7.50
CA ALA A 193 -13.90 17.50 -8.76
C ALA A 193 -14.69 18.79 -8.52
N VAL A 194 -14.80 19.61 -9.56
CA VAL A 194 -15.80 20.68 -9.61
C VAL A 194 -17.20 20.08 -9.37
N PRO A 195 -18.10 20.74 -8.62
CA PRO A 195 -19.46 20.23 -8.38
C PRO A 195 -20.19 19.85 -9.68
N ASN A 196 -21.03 18.80 -9.62
CA ASN A 196 -21.78 18.28 -10.78
C ASN A 196 -20.88 17.82 -11.94
N SER A 197 -19.69 17.32 -11.61
CA SER A 197 -18.76 16.80 -12.62
C SER A 197 -18.53 15.31 -12.42
N SER A 198 -17.72 14.96 -11.43
CA SER A 198 -17.19 13.60 -11.32
C SER A 198 -16.67 13.26 -9.93
N ASN A 199 -17.25 13.81 -8.85
CA ASN A 199 -16.82 13.43 -7.51
C ASN A 199 -17.00 11.91 -7.30
N ALA A 200 -16.07 11.27 -6.61
CA ALA A 200 -16.19 9.84 -6.32
C ALA A 200 -15.68 9.51 -4.92
N HIS A 201 -16.32 8.53 -4.29
CA HIS A 201 -15.89 7.97 -3.03
C HIS A 201 -15.98 6.44 -3.08
N ILE A 202 -14.87 5.78 -2.78
CA ILE A 202 -14.80 4.32 -2.65
C ILE A 202 -14.29 4.01 -1.25
N SER A 203 -14.88 3.04 -0.59
CA SER A 203 -14.41 2.48 0.67
C SER A 203 -14.46 0.97 0.57
N THR A 204 -13.36 0.28 0.90
CA THR A 204 -13.26 -1.16 0.81
C THR A 204 -12.62 -1.71 2.07
N ASP A 205 -13.27 -2.71 2.65
CA ASP A 205 -12.69 -3.57 3.68
C ASP A 205 -12.33 -4.91 3.05
N GLU A 206 -11.06 -5.31 3.17
CA GLU A 206 -10.54 -6.56 2.62
C GLU A 206 -9.90 -7.40 3.73
N TYR A 207 -10.18 -8.70 3.68
CA TYR A 207 -9.62 -9.71 4.58
C TYR A 207 -9.00 -10.82 3.74
N MET A 208 -7.82 -11.27 4.15
CA MET A 208 -7.12 -12.38 3.53
C MET A 208 -6.58 -13.32 4.60
N VAL A 209 -6.68 -14.63 4.34
CA VAL A 209 -6.09 -15.69 5.16
C VAL A 209 -5.47 -16.71 4.22
N GLU A 210 -4.16 -16.92 4.38
CA GLU A 210 -3.37 -17.86 3.60
C GLU A 210 -2.59 -18.80 4.52
N PRO A 211 -3.14 -19.99 4.85
CA PRO A 211 -2.34 -21.08 5.38
C PRO A 211 -1.49 -21.71 4.27
N ARG A 212 -0.23 -21.96 4.59
CA ARG A 212 0.74 -22.64 3.73
C ARG A 212 1.43 -23.75 4.51
N GLN A 213 1.61 -24.89 3.87
CA GLN A 213 2.42 -25.99 4.38
C GLN A 213 3.60 -26.18 3.44
N ARG A 214 4.80 -26.19 3.98
CA ARG A 214 6.03 -26.52 3.28
C ARG A 214 6.66 -27.76 3.90
N TYR A 215 7.18 -28.63 3.06
CA TYR A 215 7.99 -29.77 3.43
C TYR A 215 9.32 -29.67 2.69
N GLU A 216 10.42 -29.91 3.39
CA GLU A 216 11.74 -30.04 2.80
C GLU A 216 12.33 -31.39 3.23
N ALA A 217 12.57 -32.25 2.25
CA ALA A 217 13.26 -33.52 2.43
C ALA A 217 14.78 -33.32 2.46
N ALA A 218 15.48 -34.30 3.04
CA ALA A 218 16.94 -34.31 3.11
C ALA A 218 17.64 -34.44 1.74
N ASP A 219 16.91 -34.83 0.69
CA ASP A 219 17.39 -34.94 -0.69
C ASP A 219 17.04 -33.72 -1.56
N ASP A 220 16.87 -32.55 -0.93
CA ASP A 220 16.49 -31.25 -1.52
C ASP A 220 15.13 -31.24 -2.25
N LYS A 221 14.32 -32.30 -2.11
CA LYS A 221 12.93 -32.26 -2.58
C LYS A 221 12.10 -31.41 -1.66
N SER A 222 11.30 -30.52 -2.23
CA SER A 222 10.34 -29.72 -1.46
C SER A 222 8.93 -29.86 -2.01
N LEU A 223 7.96 -29.78 -1.11
CA LEU A 223 6.54 -29.70 -1.43
C LEU A 223 5.97 -28.47 -0.73
N ALA A 224 5.21 -27.66 -1.44
CA ALA A 224 4.50 -26.52 -0.86
C ALA A 224 3.03 -26.56 -1.31
N ASN A 225 2.12 -26.41 -0.34
CA ASN A 225 0.69 -26.30 -0.56
C ASN A 225 0.20 -25.01 0.10
N SER A 226 -0.71 -24.28 -0.54
CA SER A 226 -1.38 -23.12 0.06
C SER A 226 -2.87 -23.09 -0.28
N LEU A 227 -3.65 -22.46 0.58
CA LEU A 227 -5.06 -22.15 0.36
C LEU A 227 -5.24 -20.65 0.56
N ASN A 228 -5.92 -19.96 -0.37
CA ASN A 228 -6.06 -18.51 -0.33
C ASN A 228 -7.52 -18.11 -0.09
N LEU A 229 -7.85 -17.79 1.16
CA LEU A 229 -9.18 -17.33 1.52
C LEU A 229 -9.22 -15.81 1.47
N TYR A 230 -10.15 -15.25 0.71
CA TYR A 230 -10.29 -13.81 0.51
C TYR A 230 -11.74 -13.37 0.69
N ARG A 231 -11.95 -12.21 1.31
CA ARG A 231 -13.24 -11.51 1.32
C ARG A 231 -13.04 -10.01 1.19
N ALA A 232 -13.84 -9.37 0.33
CA ALA A 232 -13.85 -7.92 0.19
C ALA A 232 -15.25 -7.34 0.12
N ARG A 233 -15.43 -6.18 0.75
CA ARG A 233 -16.68 -5.44 0.80
C ARG A 233 -16.47 -3.99 0.36
N PRO A 234 -16.56 -3.69 -0.94
CA PRO A 234 -16.53 -2.32 -1.43
C PRO A 234 -17.90 -1.64 -1.33
N HIS A 235 -17.89 -0.37 -0.95
CA HIS A 235 -18.95 0.60 -1.12
C HIS A 235 -18.45 1.69 -2.06
N GLU A 236 -19.14 1.91 -3.17
CA GLU A 236 -18.74 2.85 -4.21
C GLU A 236 -19.83 3.90 -4.46
N PHE A 237 -19.40 5.13 -4.64
CA PHE A 237 -20.23 6.24 -5.09
C PHE A 237 -19.49 7.03 -6.16
N ILE A 238 -20.15 7.30 -7.28
CA ILE A 238 -19.63 8.12 -8.37
C ILE A 238 -20.74 9.08 -8.82
N GLU A 239 -20.46 10.37 -8.72
CA GLU A 239 -21.24 11.44 -9.36
C GLU A 239 -20.86 11.51 -10.84
N PHE A 240 -21.85 11.65 -11.73
CA PHE A 240 -21.62 11.92 -13.15
C PHE A 240 -22.05 13.35 -13.53
N ILE A 241 -21.63 13.78 -14.72
CA ILE A 241 -21.92 15.12 -15.27
C ILE A 241 -23.42 15.29 -15.58
N ALA A 242 -24.10 14.21 -15.94
CA ALA A 242 -25.56 14.17 -15.98
C ALA A 242 -26.08 13.88 -14.57
N ALA A 243 -27.31 14.30 -14.22
CA ALA A 243 -27.94 14.09 -12.90
C ALA A 243 -28.24 12.61 -12.55
N GLN A 244 -27.34 11.71 -12.92
CA GLN A 244 -27.30 10.29 -12.62
C GLN A 244 -26.11 10.06 -11.69
N ASN A 245 -26.38 9.45 -10.55
CA ASN A 245 -25.33 9.02 -9.63
C ASN A 245 -25.27 7.50 -9.68
N PHE A 246 -24.07 6.94 -9.56
CA PHE A 246 -23.87 5.53 -9.34
C PHE A 246 -23.55 5.30 -7.87
N GLN A 247 -24.26 4.34 -7.27
CA GLN A 247 -23.98 3.85 -5.94
C GLN A 247 -24.10 2.34 -5.97
N ASP A 248 -23.06 1.65 -5.49
CA ASP A 248 -23.00 0.19 -5.48
C ASP A 248 -22.38 -0.32 -4.19
N ASN A 249 -22.80 -1.52 -3.81
CA ASN A 249 -22.30 -2.27 -2.67
C ASN A 249 -22.10 -3.72 -3.12
N ALA A 250 -20.91 -4.26 -2.88
CA ALA A 250 -20.65 -5.67 -3.15
C ALA A 250 -20.09 -6.38 -1.91
N ASP A 251 -20.28 -7.70 -1.86
CA ASP A 251 -19.60 -8.60 -0.92
C ASP A 251 -19.10 -9.78 -1.75
N THR A 252 -17.78 -9.93 -1.84
CA THR A 252 -17.12 -10.97 -2.63
C THR A 252 -16.32 -11.86 -1.71
N ALA A 253 -16.45 -13.18 -1.84
CA ALA A 253 -15.65 -14.17 -1.13
C ALA A 253 -15.09 -15.22 -2.11
N ALA A 254 -13.86 -15.67 -1.87
CA ALA A 254 -13.18 -16.69 -2.67
C ALA A 254 -12.26 -17.57 -1.80
N ALA A 255 -11.95 -18.77 -2.27
CA ALA A 255 -11.08 -19.77 -1.64
C ALA A 255 -10.25 -20.52 -2.70
#